data_AF-A0A8J8H6T8-F1
#
_entry.id   AF-A0A8J8H6T8-F1
#
_cell.length_a   1.000
_cell.length_b   1.000
_cell.length_c   1.000
_cell.angle_alpha   90.00
_cell.angle_beta   90.00
_cell.angle_gamma   90.00
#
_symmetry.space_group_name_H-M   'P 1'
#
loop_
_entity.id
_entity.type
_entity.pdbx_description
1 polymer ?
#
loop_
_entity_poly.entity_id
_entity_poly.type
_entity_poly.pdbx_seq_one_letter_code
_entity_poly.pdbx_strand_id
1 'polypeptide(L)'
;MYDDIVNLFIELVSKYNKNQSDKIQSSLEDEQIVFELVSAAGFRASHLTIGHLLGNYIHQDGEATGETYKINSHCPFKVISHSNNDYYFATGWLDCAWRVANNKDAEQLKKEIERSIPLAPIYLTPEEDSLIEFPPRVTDFALYPYFVDHVQDASELGFLSLGIHDYCGGAMERTRTSEKFSSIVCRKCCLRIAVPAAIKTYGELRQYMESKLLK
;
A
#
# COMPACT_ATOMS: atom_id res chain seq x y z
N MET A 1 -4.32 17.08 7.45
CA MET A 1 -5.19 16.00 7.99
C MET A 1 -4.39 15.03 8.84
N TYR A 2 -3.12 14.76 8.50
CA TYR A 2 -2.23 13.87 9.26
C TYR A 2 -1.28 14.61 10.21
N ASP A 3 -1.45 15.92 10.39
CA ASP A 3 -0.48 16.79 11.06
C ASP A 3 -0.22 16.36 12.51
N ASP A 4 -1.28 16.06 13.25
CA ASP A 4 -1.17 15.65 14.66
C ASP A 4 -0.46 14.30 14.80
N ILE A 5 -0.86 13.29 14.02
CA ILE A 5 -0.26 11.95 14.10
C ILE A 5 1.19 11.92 13.61
N VAL A 6 1.53 12.70 12.59
CA VAL A 6 2.91 12.85 12.09
C VAL A 6 3.80 13.47 13.15
N ASN A 7 3.34 14.53 13.82
CA ASN A 7 4.11 15.18 14.87
C ASN A 7 4.31 14.25 16.07
N LEU A 8 3.24 13.59 16.53
CA LEU A 8 3.31 12.59 17.61
C LEU A 8 4.28 11.46 17.27
N PHE A 9 4.29 10.98 16.03
CA PHE A 9 5.21 9.94 15.59
C PHE A 9 6.66 10.43 15.55
N ILE A 10 6.94 11.65 15.09
CA ILE A 10 8.29 12.22 15.11
C ILE A 10 8.81 12.39 16.54
N GLU A 11 7.95 12.83 17.45
CA GLU A 11 8.26 12.93 18.88
C GLU A 11 8.56 11.56 19.49
N LEU A 12 7.73 10.56 19.16
CA LEU A 12 7.93 9.17 19.56
C LEU A 12 9.28 8.63 19.08
N VAL A 13 9.62 8.77 17.80
CA VAL A 13 10.91 8.34 17.25
C VAL A 13 12.07 9.05 17.95
N SER A 14 11.94 10.35 18.21
CA SER A 14 12.93 11.14 18.94
C SER A 14 13.12 10.67 20.39
N LYS A 15 12.04 10.28 21.07
CA LYS A 15 12.06 9.70 22.43
C LYS A 15 12.79 8.35 22.43
N TYR A 16 12.50 7.48 21.47
CA TYR A 16 13.16 6.17 21.33
C TYR A 16 14.66 6.29 21.08
N ASN A 17 15.08 7.21 20.21
CA ASN A 17 16.50 7.39 19.90
C ASN A 17 17.31 7.97 21.06
N LYS A 18 16.68 8.72 21.98
CA LYS A 18 17.33 9.19 23.21
C LYS A 18 17.50 8.08 24.27
N ASN A 19 16.61 7.08 24.25
CA ASN A 19 16.51 6.04 25.28
C ASN A 19 17.18 4.72 24.88
N GLN A 20 18.10 4.72 23.90
CA GLN A 20 18.73 3.52 23.31
C GLN A 20 19.48 2.59 24.28
N SER A 21 19.53 2.87 25.59
CA SER A 21 20.40 2.13 26.50
C SER A 21 19.85 0.80 27.00
N ASP A 22 18.57 0.58 27.30
CA ASP A 22 18.16 -0.74 27.81
C ASP A 22 16.65 -1.03 27.68
N LYS A 23 16.33 -2.11 26.96
CA LYS A 23 14.99 -2.69 26.75
C LYS A 23 13.93 -1.72 26.20
N ILE A 24 13.59 -1.89 24.92
CA ILE A 24 12.40 -1.27 24.34
C ILE A 24 11.18 -1.71 25.16
N GLN A 25 10.68 -0.80 25.99
CA GLN A 25 9.36 -0.88 26.60
C GLN A 25 8.51 0.17 25.88
N SER A 26 7.59 -0.27 25.03
CA SER A 26 6.53 0.58 24.51
C SER A 26 5.43 0.75 25.55
N SER A 27 4.92 1.97 25.69
CA SER A 27 3.63 2.19 26.32
C SER A 27 2.51 1.83 25.32
N LEU A 28 1.30 1.62 25.84
CA LEU A 28 0.10 1.48 25.00
C LEU A 28 -0.13 2.72 24.10
N GLU A 29 0.26 3.91 24.60
CA GLU A 29 0.20 5.16 23.85
C GLU A 29 1.18 5.17 22.67
N ASP A 30 2.43 4.72 22.89
CA ASP A 30 3.43 4.60 21.84
C ASP A 30 2.93 3.67 20.71
N GLU A 31 2.33 2.53 21.07
CA GLU A 31 1.75 1.57 20.12
C GLU A 31 0.56 2.16 19.36
N GLN A 32 -0.30 2.91 20.04
CA GLN A 32 -1.46 3.56 19.42
C GLN A 32 -1.02 4.58 18.35
N ILE A 33 -0.01 5.39 18.62
CA ILE A 33 0.55 6.35 17.65
C ILE A 33 1.06 5.62 16.40
N VAL A 34 1.80 4.54 16.57
CA VAL A 34 2.32 3.75 15.44
C VAL A 34 1.17 3.10 14.66
N PHE A 35 0.17 2.57 15.36
CA PHE A 35 -0.97 1.90 14.75
C PHE A 35 -1.81 2.87 13.92
N GLU A 36 -2.06 4.06 14.45
CA GLU A 36 -2.77 5.14 13.74
C GLU A 36 -2.01 5.61 12.51
N LEU A 37 -0.68 5.75 12.58
CA LEU A 37 0.14 6.12 11.43
C LEU A 37 0.04 5.08 10.31
N VAL A 38 0.20 3.79 10.65
CA VAL A 38 0.11 2.67 9.69
C VAL A 38 -1.29 2.60 9.07
N SER A 39 -2.33 2.83 9.88
CA SER A 39 -3.72 2.85 9.42
C SER A 39 -4.00 4.05 8.50
N ALA A 40 -3.45 5.23 8.82
CA ALA A 40 -3.55 6.44 8.00
C ALA A 40 -2.90 6.25 6.63
N ALA A 41 -1.82 5.46 6.55
CA ALA A 41 -1.17 5.07 5.30
C ALA A 41 -1.93 3.97 4.53
N GLY A 42 -3.16 3.60 4.94
CA GLY A 42 -4.02 2.67 4.22
C GLY A 42 -3.77 1.19 4.49
N PHE A 43 -2.83 0.85 5.39
CA PHE A 43 -2.57 -0.55 5.73
C PHE A 43 -3.60 -1.08 6.72
N ARG A 44 -4.26 -2.18 6.34
CA ARG A 44 -5.21 -2.90 7.21
C ARG A 44 -4.46 -3.76 8.24
N ALA A 45 -3.89 -3.13 9.27
CA ALA A 45 -3.27 -3.80 10.41
C ALA A 45 -4.30 -4.28 11.44
N SER A 46 -4.06 -5.43 12.07
CA SER A 46 -4.84 -5.90 13.23
C SER A 46 -4.26 -5.35 14.54
N HIS A 47 -2.95 -5.45 14.70
CA HIS A 47 -2.22 -4.98 15.87
C HIS A 47 -0.73 -4.88 15.55
N LEU A 48 0.04 -4.34 16.49
CA LEU A 48 1.50 -4.26 16.44
C LEU A 48 2.12 -5.24 17.43
N THR A 49 3.35 -5.64 17.16
CA THR A 49 4.17 -6.43 18.08
C THR A 49 5.56 -5.82 18.18
N ILE A 50 6.15 -5.84 19.36
CA ILE A 50 7.56 -5.44 19.52
C ILE A 50 8.44 -6.54 18.93
N GLY A 51 9.40 -6.16 18.10
CA GLY A 51 10.39 -7.06 17.52
C GLY A 51 10.67 -6.79 16.05
N HIS A 52 11.55 -7.61 15.49
CA HIS A 52 11.94 -7.52 14.10
C HIS A 52 11.30 -8.62 13.27
N LEU A 53 10.86 -8.26 12.06
CA LEU A 53 10.51 -9.20 11.02
C LEU A 53 11.77 -9.61 10.25
N LEU A 54 11.95 -10.92 10.09
CA LEU A 54 13.07 -11.50 9.37
C LEU A 54 12.61 -11.93 7.96
N GLY A 55 13.27 -11.42 6.93
CA GLY A 55 13.23 -11.97 5.58
C GLY A 55 14.31 -13.01 5.37
N ASN A 56 14.16 -13.88 4.37
CA ASN A 56 15.15 -14.89 4.02
C ASN A 56 15.89 -14.47 2.74
N TYR A 57 17.20 -14.68 2.70
CA TYR A 57 17.96 -14.60 1.46
C TYR A 57 17.66 -15.81 0.57
N ILE A 58 17.76 -15.60 -0.74
CA ILE A 58 17.59 -16.64 -1.76
C ILE A 58 18.88 -16.82 -2.56
N HIS A 59 19.20 -18.05 -2.92
CA HIS A 59 20.27 -18.40 -3.84
C HIS A 59 19.83 -18.11 -5.30
N GLN A 60 20.74 -18.31 -6.25
CA GLN A 60 20.49 -18.01 -7.68
C GLN A 60 19.35 -18.84 -8.30
N ASP A 61 19.04 -20.00 -7.73
CA ASP A 61 17.93 -20.88 -8.11
C ASP A 61 16.60 -20.50 -7.42
N GLY A 62 16.61 -19.51 -6.53
CA GLY A 62 15.46 -19.06 -5.76
C GLY A 62 15.22 -19.84 -4.46
N GLU A 63 16.08 -20.80 -4.11
CA GLU A 63 15.96 -21.52 -2.83
C GLU A 63 16.46 -20.68 -1.66
N ALA A 64 15.78 -20.80 -0.52
CA ALA A 64 16.16 -20.06 0.69
C ALA A 64 17.52 -20.55 1.21
N THR A 65 18.45 -19.63 1.44
CA THR A 65 19.82 -19.96 1.90
C THR A 65 19.87 -20.35 3.37
N GLY A 66 18.78 -20.09 4.11
CA GLY A 66 18.74 -20.14 5.57
C GLY A 66 19.30 -18.88 6.24
N GLU A 67 19.95 -17.98 5.50
CA GLU A 67 20.37 -16.68 6.01
C GLU A 67 19.17 -15.73 6.04
N THR A 68 19.10 -14.91 7.09
CA THR A 68 18.01 -13.97 7.30
C THR A 68 18.49 -12.53 7.36
N TYR A 69 17.63 -11.57 6.99
CA TYR A 69 17.85 -10.14 7.20
C TYR A 69 16.66 -9.50 7.92
N LYS A 70 16.91 -8.41 8.64
CA LYS A 70 15.86 -7.63 9.30
C LYS A 70 15.23 -6.67 8.31
N ILE A 71 13.92 -6.76 8.14
CA ILE A 71 13.15 -5.84 7.28
C ILE A 71 12.98 -4.49 7.96
N ASN A 72 12.64 -4.49 9.24
CA ASN A 72 12.55 -3.31 10.09
C ASN A 72 13.80 -3.17 10.96
N SER A 73 14.93 -2.81 10.35
CA SER A 73 16.21 -2.70 11.07
C SER A 73 16.26 -1.50 12.05
N HIS A 74 15.43 -0.49 11.85
CA HIS A 74 15.40 0.77 12.59
C HIS A 74 14.17 0.89 13.48
N CYS A 75 13.01 0.43 12.99
CA CYS A 75 11.78 0.45 13.74
C CYS A 75 11.68 -0.78 14.67
N PRO A 76 11.36 -0.61 15.96
CA PRO A 76 11.21 -1.71 16.90
C PRO A 76 9.85 -2.42 16.82
N PHE A 77 8.95 -1.98 15.95
CA PHE A 77 7.61 -2.53 15.80
C PHE A 77 7.49 -3.32 14.50
N LYS A 78 6.76 -4.43 14.60
CA LYS A 78 6.32 -5.27 13.49
C LYS A 78 4.80 -5.18 13.37
N VAL A 79 4.31 -5.07 12.14
CA VAL A 79 2.87 -4.97 11.85
C VAL A 79 2.29 -6.35 11.59
N ILE A 80 1.17 -6.66 12.24
CA ILE A 80 0.42 -7.90 12.04
C ILE A 80 -0.85 -7.61 11.24
N SER A 81 -1.09 -8.42 10.21
CA SER A 81 -2.27 -8.30 9.35
C SER A 81 -3.55 -8.81 10.03
N HIS A 82 -4.72 -8.50 9.47
CA HIS A 82 -6.02 -9.05 9.92
C HIS A 82 -6.11 -10.59 9.87
N SER A 83 -5.27 -11.23 9.06
CA SER A 83 -5.17 -12.71 9.02
C SER A 83 -4.24 -13.27 10.08
N ASN A 84 -3.81 -12.44 11.05
CA ASN A 84 -2.87 -12.81 12.12
C ASN A 84 -1.50 -13.31 11.62
N ASN A 85 -1.10 -12.86 10.42
CA ASN A 85 0.21 -13.14 9.82
C ASN A 85 1.07 -11.89 9.76
N ASP A 86 2.39 -12.07 9.69
CA ASP A 86 3.35 -10.98 9.52
C ASP A 86 3.04 -10.15 8.27
N TYR A 87 2.85 -8.84 8.44
CA TYR A 87 2.54 -7.95 7.34
C TYR A 87 3.84 -7.35 6.79
N TYR A 88 4.44 -8.08 5.85
CA TYR A 88 5.77 -7.79 5.28
C TYR A 88 5.88 -6.34 4.76
N PHE A 89 4.97 -5.92 3.89
CA PHE A 89 4.99 -4.57 3.29
C PHE A 89 4.75 -3.47 4.33
N ALA A 90 3.73 -3.59 5.17
CA ALA A 90 3.44 -2.58 6.19
C ALA A 90 4.60 -2.43 7.20
N THR A 91 5.27 -3.54 7.54
CA THR A 91 6.44 -3.53 8.43
C THR A 91 7.64 -2.83 7.77
N GLY A 92 7.94 -3.14 6.51
CA GLY A 92 9.00 -2.46 5.78
C GLY A 92 8.72 -0.97 5.51
N TRP A 93 7.46 -0.63 5.23
CA TRP A 93 7.02 0.75 5.08
C TRP A 93 7.22 1.54 6.37
N LEU A 94 6.83 0.96 7.51
CA LEU A 94 7.00 1.56 8.82
C LEU A 94 8.47 1.81 9.16
N ASP A 95 9.38 0.92 8.76
CA ASP A 95 10.83 1.16 8.89
C ASP A 95 11.30 2.38 8.09
N CYS A 96 10.79 2.53 6.86
CA CYS A 96 11.10 3.69 6.02
C CYS A 96 10.53 4.98 6.64
N ALA A 97 9.29 4.96 7.12
CA ALA A 97 8.66 6.06 7.83
C ALA A 97 9.44 6.46 9.09
N TRP A 98 9.92 5.48 9.86
CA TRP A 98 10.74 5.69 11.05
C TRP A 98 12.04 6.45 10.72
N ARG A 99 12.70 6.10 9.61
CA ARG A 99 13.91 6.80 9.14
C ARG A 99 13.63 8.23 8.72
N VAL A 100 12.53 8.48 8.02
CA VAL A 100 12.09 9.85 7.64
C VAL A 100 11.79 10.67 8.90
N ALA A 101 11.06 10.11 9.85
CA ALA A 101 10.76 10.74 11.13
C ALA A 101 12.01 11.03 11.96
N ASN A 102 13.03 10.16 11.90
CA ASN A 102 14.32 10.41 12.56
C ASN A 102 15.06 11.64 11.98
N ASN A 103 14.87 11.92 10.69
CA ASN A 103 15.36 13.15 10.06
C ASN A 103 14.46 14.37 10.34
N LYS A 104 13.36 14.19 11.08
CA LYS A 104 12.35 15.20 11.42
C LYS A 104 11.70 15.83 10.19
N ASP A 105 11.59 15.06 9.10
CA ASP A 105 10.99 15.52 7.85
C ASP A 105 9.48 15.20 7.84
N ALA A 106 8.69 16.07 8.48
CA ALA A 106 7.24 15.91 8.59
C ALA A 106 6.53 15.99 7.23
N GLU A 107 7.00 16.86 6.33
CA GLU A 107 6.38 17.06 5.01
C GLU A 107 6.62 15.85 4.11
N GLN A 108 7.83 15.27 4.12
CA GLN A 108 8.08 14.02 3.45
C GLN A 108 7.20 12.91 4.02
N LEU A 109 7.08 12.79 5.35
CA LEU A 109 6.27 11.74 5.96
C LEU A 109 4.78 11.85 5.57
N LYS A 110 4.20 13.06 5.56
CA LYS A 110 2.82 13.29 5.10
C LYS A 110 2.62 12.84 3.66
N LYS A 111 3.55 13.23 2.78
CA LYS A 111 3.50 12.84 1.37
C LYS A 111 3.56 11.33 1.21
N GLU A 112 4.40 10.65 1.98
CA GLU A 112 4.51 9.19 1.92
C GLU A 112 3.28 8.49 2.51
N ILE A 113 2.64 9.03 3.55
CA ILE A 113 1.33 8.53 4.02
C ILE A 113 0.31 8.59 2.89
N GLU A 114 0.14 9.75 2.25
CA GLU A 114 -0.83 9.95 1.18
C GLU A 114 -0.58 9.04 -0.03
N ARG A 115 0.69 8.92 -0.46
CA ARG A 115 1.09 8.03 -1.56
C ARG A 115 0.88 6.56 -1.25
N SER A 116 0.87 6.20 0.03
CA SER A 116 0.73 4.82 0.49
C SER A 116 -0.72 4.35 0.55
N ILE A 117 -1.69 5.25 0.39
CA ILE A 117 -3.11 4.89 0.40
C ILE A 117 -3.45 4.17 -0.92
N PRO A 118 -3.91 2.91 -0.86
CA PRO A 118 -4.37 2.16 -2.03
C PRO A 118 -5.49 2.87 -2.78
N LEU A 119 -5.55 2.68 -4.09
CA LEU A 119 -6.71 3.09 -4.87
C LEU A 119 -7.97 2.40 -4.31
N ALA A 120 -8.96 3.19 -3.92
CA ALA A 120 -10.25 2.63 -3.51
C ALA A 120 -10.85 1.81 -4.66
N PRO A 121 -11.46 0.63 -4.40
CA PRO A 121 -12.02 -0.21 -5.45
C PRO A 121 -12.95 0.57 -6.38
N ILE A 122 -12.84 0.32 -7.68
CA ILE A 122 -13.75 0.88 -8.67
C ILE A 122 -14.77 -0.19 -9.01
N TYR A 123 -16.02 -0.01 -8.56
CA TYR A 123 -17.10 -0.93 -8.88
C TYR A 123 -17.44 -0.86 -10.35
N LEU A 124 -17.50 -2.05 -10.94
CA LEU A 124 -17.60 -2.30 -12.36
C LEU A 124 -19.02 -2.75 -12.75
N THR A 125 -19.74 -3.39 -11.82
CA THR A 125 -21.10 -3.92 -12.00
C THR A 125 -21.94 -3.66 -10.74
N PRO A 126 -23.29 -3.75 -10.83
CA PRO A 126 -24.16 -3.70 -9.66
C PRO A 126 -23.95 -4.87 -8.68
N GLU A 127 -23.44 -6.00 -9.18
CA GLU A 127 -23.11 -7.21 -8.40
C GLU A 127 -21.77 -7.09 -7.66
N GLU A 128 -21.26 -5.88 -7.49
CA GLU A 128 -20.02 -5.55 -6.75
C GLU A 128 -18.74 -6.14 -7.35
N ASP A 129 -18.71 -6.49 -8.64
CA ASP A 129 -17.43 -6.72 -9.32
C ASP A 129 -16.60 -5.44 -9.23
N SER A 130 -15.33 -5.53 -8.85
CA SER A 130 -14.49 -4.35 -8.68
C SER A 130 -13.13 -4.51 -9.33
N LEU A 131 -12.63 -3.38 -9.84
CA LEU A 131 -11.24 -3.20 -10.24
C LEU A 131 -10.47 -2.70 -9.02
N ILE A 132 -9.42 -3.44 -8.66
CA ILE A 132 -8.44 -3.05 -7.65
C ILE A 132 -7.06 -2.95 -8.29
N GLU A 133 -6.14 -2.23 -7.65
CA GLU A 133 -4.76 -2.16 -8.10
C GLU A 133 -4.01 -3.50 -7.93
N PHE A 134 -2.82 -3.60 -8.53
CA PHE A 134 -1.93 -4.71 -8.23
C PHE A 134 -1.38 -4.62 -6.81
N PRO A 135 -1.13 -5.75 -6.14
CA PRO A 135 -0.38 -5.76 -4.90
C PRO A 135 0.96 -5.01 -5.08
N PRO A 136 1.40 -4.28 -4.05
CA PRO A 136 2.65 -3.55 -4.10
C PRO A 136 3.82 -4.51 -4.36
N ARG A 137 4.87 -3.99 -5.01
CA ARG A 137 6.12 -4.71 -5.27
C ARG A 137 7.26 -3.97 -4.62
N VAL A 138 8.21 -4.71 -4.06
CA VAL A 138 9.44 -4.13 -3.49
C VAL A 138 10.24 -3.54 -4.64
N THR A 139 10.80 -2.35 -4.42
CA THR A 139 11.71 -1.73 -5.39
C THR A 139 13.14 -2.01 -4.95
N ASP A 140 13.75 -3.04 -5.53
CA ASP A 140 15.03 -3.63 -5.08
C ASP A 140 16.25 -2.68 -5.13
N PHE A 141 16.09 -1.43 -5.59
CA PHE A 141 17.18 -0.46 -5.76
C PHE A 141 16.90 0.91 -5.10
N ALA A 142 15.84 1.06 -4.31
CA ALA A 142 15.51 2.34 -3.68
C ALA A 142 16.11 2.48 -2.27
N LEU A 143 16.43 3.73 -1.88
CA LEU A 143 16.83 4.08 -0.50
C LEU A 143 15.75 3.70 0.53
N TYR A 144 14.49 3.62 0.10
CA TYR A 144 13.32 3.23 0.86
C TYR A 144 12.54 2.17 0.07
N PRO A 145 12.97 0.90 0.08
CA PRO A 145 12.46 -0.14 -0.84
C PRO A 145 10.98 -0.50 -0.64
N TYR A 146 10.40 -0.02 0.46
CA TYR A 146 9.02 -0.29 0.88
C TYR A 146 8.09 0.93 0.84
N PHE A 147 8.57 2.11 0.43
CA PHE A 147 7.64 3.18 0.08
C PHE A 147 6.92 2.78 -1.21
N VAL A 148 5.59 2.83 -1.15
CA VAL A 148 4.72 2.36 -2.22
C VAL A 148 4.22 3.56 -3.00
N ASP A 149 4.27 3.44 -4.33
CA ASP A 149 3.64 4.40 -5.23
C ASP A 149 2.34 3.80 -5.73
N HIS A 150 1.29 3.94 -4.93
CA HIS A 150 -0.03 3.44 -5.30
C HIS A 150 -0.63 4.24 -6.45
N VAL A 151 -1.47 3.57 -7.24
CA VAL A 151 -2.24 4.23 -8.28
C VAL A 151 -3.22 5.19 -7.61
N GLN A 152 -3.34 6.39 -8.15
CA GLN A 152 -4.27 7.42 -7.66
C GLN A 152 -5.35 7.69 -8.70
N ASP A 153 -6.45 8.34 -8.31
CA ASP A 153 -7.53 8.71 -9.24
C ASP A 153 -7.02 9.61 -10.38
N ALA A 154 -5.97 10.41 -10.12
CA ALA A 154 -5.31 11.25 -11.14
C ALA A 154 -4.38 10.47 -12.09
N SER A 155 -4.02 9.22 -11.76
CA SER A 155 -3.15 8.39 -12.59
C SER A 155 -3.84 8.02 -13.90
N GLU A 156 -3.05 7.95 -14.97
CA GLU A 156 -3.54 7.52 -16.28
C GLU A 156 -3.84 6.00 -16.29
N LEU A 157 -4.89 5.62 -17.00
CA LEU A 157 -5.23 4.23 -17.25
C LEU A 157 -4.16 3.59 -18.13
N GLY A 158 -3.50 2.56 -17.62
CA GLY A 158 -2.50 1.80 -18.35
C GLY A 158 -3.07 1.16 -19.62
N PHE A 159 -2.26 1.09 -20.68
CA PHE A 159 -2.65 0.43 -21.92
C PHE A 159 -2.62 -1.10 -21.80
N LEU A 160 -1.61 -1.63 -21.10
CA LEU A 160 -1.39 -3.07 -20.98
C LEU A 160 -2.12 -3.69 -19.79
N SER A 161 -2.28 -2.97 -18.70
CA SER A 161 -2.92 -3.48 -17.49
C SER A 161 -3.48 -2.35 -16.65
N LEU A 162 -4.70 -2.53 -16.16
CA LEU A 162 -5.42 -1.58 -15.32
C LEU A 162 -5.42 -1.98 -13.84
N GLY A 163 -5.11 -3.23 -13.54
CA GLY A 163 -5.28 -3.78 -12.19
C GLY A 163 -5.75 -5.23 -12.22
N ILE A 164 -6.37 -5.63 -11.12
CA ILE A 164 -6.88 -6.97 -10.87
C ILE A 164 -8.39 -6.90 -10.67
N HIS A 165 -9.10 -7.90 -11.17
CA HIS A 165 -10.48 -8.16 -10.79
C HIS A 165 -10.51 -8.78 -9.40
N ASP A 166 -11.07 -8.08 -8.43
CA ASP A 166 -11.04 -8.49 -7.02
C ASP A 166 -11.63 -9.90 -6.82
N TYR A 167 -12.75 -10.19 -7.50
CA TYR A 167 -13.43 -11.49 -7.37
C TYR A 167 -12.60 -12.69 -7.83
N CYS A 168 -12.02 -12.64 -9.05
CA CYS A 168 -11.35 -13.81 -9.62
C CYS A 168 -9.82 -13.74 -9.57
N GLY A 169 -9.24 -12.59 -9.21
CA GLY A 169 -7.79 -12.35 -9.24
C GLY A 169 -7.21 -12.24 -10.66
N GLY A 170 -8.05 -12.09 -11.69
CA GLY A 170 -7.61 -11.98 -13.08
C GLY A 170 -7.16 -10.57 -13.44
N ALA A 171 -6.09 -10.44 -14.23
CA ALA A 171 -5.64 -9.14 -14.74
C ALA A 171 -6.72 -8.48 -15.62
N MET A 172 -6.89 -7.19 -15.43
CA MET A 172 -7.86 -6.36 -16.14
C MET A 172 -7.16 -5.51 -17.19
N GLU A 173 -7.66 -5.54 -18.41
CA GLU A 173 -7.04 -4.85 -19.54
C GLU A 173 -8.00 -3.95 -20.27
N ARG A 174 -7.44 -2.88 -20.83
CA ARG A 174 -8.18 -1.96 -21.68
C ARG A 174 -7.90 -2.25 -23.15
N THR A 175 -8.93 -2.60 -23.90
CA THR A 175 -8.86 -2.77 -25.34
C THR A 175 -9.69 -1.69 -26.03
N ARG A 176 -9.12 -0.97 -27.00
CA ARG A 176 -9.92 -0.06 -27.83
C ARG A 176 -10.79 -0.87 -28.78
N THR A 177 -12.11 -0.71 -28.69
CA THR A 177 -13.07 -1.46 -29.53
C THR A 177 -13.61 -0.62 -30.68
N SER A 178 -13.66 0.70 -30.54
CA SER A 178 -14.00 1.63 -31.61
C SER A 178 -13.36 2.99 -31.39
N GLU A 179 -13.67 3.96 -32.25
CA GLU A 179 -13.25 5.34 -32.04
C GLU A 179 -13.79 5.93 -30.73
N LYS A 180 -15.04 5.59 -30.40
CA LYS A 180 -15.79 6.17 -29.27
C LYS A 180 -15.73 5.33 -28.01
N PHE A 181 -15.42 4.05 -28.12
CA PHE A 181 -15.49 3.11 -27.00
C PHE A 181 -14.21 2.29 -26.83
N SER A 182 -13.93 1.98 -25.57
CA SER A 182 -13.00 0.94 -25.14
C SER A 182 -13.77 -0.12 -24.38
N SER A 183 -13.18 -1.29 -24.22
CA SER A 183 -13.64 -2.33 -23.30
C SER A 183 -12.60 -2.58 -22.24
N ILE A 184 -13.05 -2.68 -21.00
CA ILE A 184 -12.29 -3.20 -19.88
C ILE A 184 -12.64 -4.68 -19.75
N VAL A 185 -11.63 -5.56 -19.78
CA VAL A 185 -11.83 -7.01 -19.86
C VAL A 185 -10.99 -7.72 -18.79
N CYS A 186 -11.61 -8.64 -18.05
CA CYS A 186 -10.88 -9.58 -17.20
C CYS A 186 -10.36 -10.74 -18.04
N ARG A 187 -9.05 -11.01 -17.99
CA ARG A 187 -8.44 -12.14 -18.70
C ARG A 187 -8.83 -13.52 -18.17
N LYS A 188 -9.36 -13.61 -16.95
CA LYS A 188 -9.67 -14.90 -16.30
C LYS A 188 -11.14 -15.30 -16.41
N CYS A 189 -12.06 -14.43 -16.00
CA CYS A 189 -13.50 -14.70 -16.05
C CYS A 189 -14.21 -14.11 -17.28
N CYS A 190 -13.48 -13.39 -18.14
CA CYS A 190 -14.00 -12.72 -19.33
C CYS A 190 -15.06 -11.64 -19.07
N LEU A 191 -15.22 -11.16 -17.84
CA LEU A 191 -16.00 -9.94 -17.54
C LEU A 191 -15.59 -8.83 -18.52
N ARG A 192 -16.57 -8.20 -19.17
CA ARG A 192 -16.35 -7.20 -20.21
C ARG A 192 -17.27 -6.01 -20.03
N ILE A 193 -16.68 -4.82 -19.99
CA ILE A 193 -17.39 -3.57 -19.72
C ILE A 193 -17.01 -2.54 -20.76
N ALA A 194 -18.01 -2.05 -21.49
CA ALA A 194 -17.81 -0.95 -22.42
C ALA A 194 -17.74 0.39 -21.67
N VAL A 195 -16.71 1.18 -21.98
CA VAL A 195 -16.47 2.51 -21.43
C VAL A 195 -16.14 3.49 -22.56
N PRO A 196 -16.44 4.80 -22.44
CA PRO A 196 -16.01 5.79 -23.41
C PRO A 196 -14.50 5.79 -23.60
N ALA A 197 -14.03 5.87 -24.85
CA ALA A 197 -12.60 5.96 -25.18
C ALA A 197 -11.95 7.27 -24.68
N ALA A 198 -12.78 8.27 -24.38
CA ALA A 198 -12.37 9.55 -23.82
C ALA A 198 -11.84 9.45 -22.39
N ILE A 199 -12.31 8.48 -21.58
CA ILE A 199 -11.82 8.27 -20.20
C ILE A 199 -10.33 7.93 -20.24
N LYS A 200 -9.51 8.70 -19.54
CA LYS A 200 -8.05 8.59 -19.45
C LYS A 200 -7.56 8.25 -18.05
N THR A 201 -8.27 8.59 -16.98
CA THR A 201 -7.80 8.37 -15.61
C THR A 201 -8.66 7.38 -14.82
N TYR A 202 -8.14 6.89 -13.69
CA TYR A 202 -8.91 6.03 -12.77
C TYR A 202 -10.07 6.79 -12.13
N GLY A 203 -9.90 8.08 -11.81
CA GLY A 203 -10.97 8.92 -11.26
C GLY A 203 -12.11 9.15 -12.26
N GLU A 204 -11.80 9.39 -13.52
CA GLU A 204 -12.82 9.48 -14.58
C GLU A 204 -13.56 8.15 -14.78
N LEU A 205 -12.85 7.03 -14.68
CA LEU A 205 -13.46 5.70 -14.75
C LEU A 205 -14.40 5.48 -13.56
N ARG A 206 -13.98 5.80 -12.34
CA ARG A 206 -14.78 5.71 -11.12
C ARG A 206 -16.08 6.49 -11.26
N GLN A 207 -15.99 7.77 -11.59
CA GLN A 207 -17.16 8.64 -11.77
C GLN A 207 -18.12 8.12 -12.85
N TYR A 208 -17.57 7.67 -13.99
CA TYR A 208 -18.39 7.09 -15.05
C TYR A 208 -19.16 5.85 -14.56
N MET A 209 -18.48 4.95 -13.86
CA MET A 209 -19.11 3.73 -13.35
C MET A 209 -20.17 4.04 -12.29
N GLU A 210 -19.88 4.89 -11.31
CA GLU A 210 -20.85 5.34 -10.31
C GLU A 210 -22.11 5.93 -10.97
N SER A 211 -21.93 6.80 -11.97
CA SER A 211 -23.06 7.41 -12.70
C SER A 211 -23.91 6.39 -13.48
N LYS A 212 -23.33 5.24 -13.84
CA LYS A 212 -23.99 4.17 -14.57
C LYS A 212 -24.68 3.18 -13.62
N LEU A 213 -24.12 2.96 -12.43
CA LEU A 213 -24.65 2.05 -11.42
C LEU A 213 -25.77 2.66 -10.57
N LEU A 214 -25.82 4.00 -10.46
CA LEU A 214 -26.91 4.72 -9.77
C LEU A 214 -28.20 4.86 -10.59
N LYS A 215 -28.27 4.23 -11.77
CA LYS A 215 -29.44 4.22 -12.66
C LYS A 215 -30.13 2.88 -12.64
#